data_AF-A0A842S951-F1
#
_entry.id   AF-A0A842S951-F1
#
_cell.length_a   1.000
_cell.length_b   1.000
_cell.length_c   1.000
_cell.angle_alpha   90.00
_cell.angle_beta   90.00
_cell.angle_gamma   90.00
#
_symmetry.space_group_name_H-M   'P 1'
#
loop_
_entity.id
_entity.type
_entity.pdbx_description
1 polymer ?
#
loop_
_entity_poly.entity_id
_entity_poly.type
_entity_poly.pdbx_seq_one_letter_code
_entity_poly.pdbx_strand_id
1 'polypeptide(L)'
;MGKRVIRIDESYTTQTCAKCGTRVRCELSERDITCDCGHRLDRDLNSAINIMVKFLNSDELSHQPSLKEESFLCKWKGFSTIHSPKICPPANA
;
A
#
# COMPACT_ATOMS: atom_id res chain seq x y z
N MET A 1 17.03 14.49 -15.73
CA MET A 1 15.89 14.38 -14.80
C MET A 1 16.23 13.34 -13.75
N GLY A 2 16.35 13.74 -12.49
CA GLY A 2 16.64 12.84 -11.38
C GLY A 2 15.35 12.46 -10.64
N LYS A 3 15.27 11.24 -10.12
CA LYS A 3 14.23 10.82 -9.17
C LYS A 3 14.88 10.52 -7.84
N ARG A 4 14.22 10.92 -6.75
CA ARG A 4 14.60 10.54 -5.39
C ARG A 4 14.04 9.15 -5.10
N VAL A 5 14.87 8.26 -4.55
CA VAL A 5 14.49 6.90 -4.15
C VAL A 5 14.73 6.76 -2.64
N ILE A 6 13.72 6.26 -1.94
CA ILE A 6 13.76 6.04 -0.49
C ILE A 6 13.54 4.55 -0.27
N ARG A 7 14.42 3.92 0.48
CA ARG A 7 14.33 2.48 0.80
C ARG A 7 13.41 2.32 2.02
N ILE A 8 12.51 1.34 1.95
CA ILE A 8 11.56 0.99 3.00
C ILE A 8 11.61 -0.51 3.19
N ASP A 9 11.58 -0.97 4.44
CA ASP A 9 11.52 -2.40 4.75
C ASP A 9 10.27 -3.05 4.13
N GLU A 10 10.47 -4.02 3.22
CA GLU A 10 9.37 -4.73 2.58
C GLU A 10 8.79 -5.90 3.40
N SER A 11 9.36 -6.20 4.57
CA SER A 11 8.99 -7.39 5.34
C SER A 11 7.49 -7.45 5.60
N TYR A 12 6.89 -8.61 5.31
CA TYR A 12 5.47 -8.94 5.52
C TYR A 12 4.45 -8.13 4.68
N THR A 13 4.89 -7.29 3.74
CA THR A 13 3.97 -6.45 2.93
C THR A 13 2.99 -7.26 2.06
N THR A 14 3.37 -8.46 1.63
CA THR A 14 2.52 -9.39 0.88
C THR A 14 1.48 -10.11 1.75
N GLN A 15 1.69 -10.15 3.07
CA GLN A 15 0.86 -10.87 4.04
C GLN A 15 0.06 -9.92 4.93
N THR A 16 0.31 -8.61 4.91
CA THR A 16 -0.46 -7.64 5.71
C THR A 16 -1.62 -7.12 4.89
N CYS A 17 -2.84 -7.15 5.43
CA CYS A 17 -3.99 -6.52 4.79
C CYS A 17 -3.83 -4.99 4.77
N ALA A 18 -3.80 -4.38 3.58
CA ALA A 18 -3.69 -2.93 3.43
C ALA A 18 -4.87 -2.13 4.02
N LYS A 19 -6.02 -2.79 4.25
CA LYS A 19 -7.21 -2.15 4.84
C LYS A 19 -7.19 -2.15 6.37
N CYS A 20 -6.95 -3.30 7.00
CA CYS A 20 -7.10 -3.47 8.45
C CYS A 20 -5.79 -3.76 9.20
N GLY A 21 -4.68 -3.98 8.49
CA GLY A 21 -3.36 -4.26 9.08
C GLY A 21 -3.16 -5.69 9.59
N THR A 22 -4.18 -6.55 9.57
CA THR A 22 -4.07 -7.94 10.01
C THR A 22 -3.19 -8.76 9.08
N ARG A 23 -2.39 -9.69 9.64
CA ARG A 23 -1.65 -10.67 8.83
C ARG A 23 -2.59 -11.75 8.31
N VAL A 24 -2.52 -11.99 7.02
CA VAL A 24 -3.24 -13.00 6.26
C VAL A 24 -2.22 -14.02 5.78
N ARG A 25 -2.56 -15.29 5.92
CA ARG A 25 -1.79 -16.37 5.30
C ARG A 25 -2.14 -16.42 3.82
N CYS A 26 -1.14 -16.22 2.97
CA CYS A 26 -1.26 -16.45 1.53
C CYS A 26 -0.10 -17.31 1.03
N GLU A 27 -0.43 -18.28 0.19
CA GLU A 27 0.54 -19.10 -0.52
C GLU A 27 1.13 -18.31 -1.71
N LEU A 28 2.34 -18.67 -2.17
CA LEU A 28 3.03 -17.94 -3.25
C LEU A 28 2.26 -17.97 -4.58
N SER A 29 1.44 -18.99 -4.80
CA SER A 29 0.57 -19.14 -5.97
C SER A 29 -0.67 -18.23 -5.93
N GLU A 30 -1.07 -17.73 -4.76
CA GLU A 30 -2.24 -16.88 -4.62
C GLU A 30 -1.93 -15.45 -5.04
N ARG A 31 -2.64 -14.97 -6.06
CA ARG A 31 -2.42 -13.64 -6.67
C ARG A 31 -3.27 -12.54 -6.04
N ASP A 32 -4.28 -12.90 -5.25
CA ASP A 32 -5.10 -11.98 -4.48
C ASP A 32 -4.91 -12.20 -2.98
N ILE A 33 -4.88 -11.12 -2.21
CA ILE A 33 -5.08 -11.19 -0.76
C ILE A 33 -6.58 -11.27 -0.48
N THR A 34 -7.00 -12.19 0.38
CA THR A 34 -8.38 -12.26 0.88
C THR A 34 -8.35 -12.22 2.40
N CYS A 35 -8.87 -11.17 2.99
CA CYS A 35 -8.85 -10.95 4.43
C CYS A 35 -10.24 -11.13 5.04
N ASP A 36 -10.28 -11.63 6.28
CA ASP A 36 -11.52 -11.80 7.07
C ASP A 36 -12.27 -10.48 7.30
N CYS A 37 -11.62 -9.33 7.15
CA CYS A 37 -12.28 -8.01 7.17
C CYS A 37 -13.12 -7.71 5.90
N GLY A 38 -13.21 -8.67 4.97
CA GLY A 38 -13.89 -8.55 3.69
C GLY A 38 -13.09 -7.81 2.62
N HIS A 39 -11.80 -7.53 2.87
CA HIS A 39 -10.93 -6.90 1.87
C HIS A 39 -10.36 -7.95 0.91
N ARG A 40 -10.52 -7.71 -0.39
CA ARG A 40 -9.91 -8.50 -1.45
C ARG A 40 -9.23 -7.58 -2.46
N LEU A 41 -7.97 -7.88 -2.80
CA LEU A 41 -7.16 -7.04 -3.68
C LEU A 41 -6.05 -7.89 -4.33
N ASP A 42 -5.56 -7.48 -5.49
CA ASP A 42 -4.31 -8.05 -6.04
C ASP A 42 -3.17 -7.89 -5.01
N ARG A 43 -2.39 -8.95 -4.84
CA ARG A 43 -1.34 -9.05 -3.82
C ARG A 43 -0.22 -8.04 -4.02
N ASP A 44 0.13 -7.72 -5.26
CA ASP A 44 1.22 -6.79 -5.57
C ASP A 44 0.75 -5.35 -5.29
N LEU A 45 -0.51 -5.04 -5.64
CA LEU A 45 -1.14 -3.75 -5.28
C LEU A 45 -1.27 -3.58 -3.74
N ASN A 46 -1.68 -4.64 -3.03
CA ASN A 46 -1.70 -4.64 -1.56
C ASN A 46 -0.31 -4.35 -0.97
N SER A 47 0.73 -5.00 -1.51
CA SER A 47 2.11 -4.82 -1.06
C SER A 47 2.61 -3.38 -1.29
N ALA A 48 2.31 -2.79 -2.45
CA ALA A 48 2.66 -1.40 -2.76
C ALA A 48 2.00 -0.40 -1.81
N ILE A 49 0.72 -0.62 -1.46
CA ILE A 49 0.03 0.22 -0.48
C ILE A 49 0.69 0.08 0.90
N ASN A 50 1.03 -1.13 1.32
CA ASN A 50 1.71 -1.33 2.61
C ASN A 50 3.08 -0.66 2.67
N ILE A 51 3.85 -0.64 1.58
CA ILE A 51 5.10 0.13 1.50
C ILE A 51 4.84 1.63 1.69
N MET A 52 3.81 2.16 1.02
CA MET A 52 3.43 3.57 1.17
C MET A 52 2.99 3.90 2.61
N VAL A 53 2.23 3.01 3.25
CA VAL A 53 1.79 3.16 4.64
C VAL A 53 2.99 3.11 5.60
N LYS A 54 3.94 2.19 5.40
CA LYS A 54 5.19 2.17 6.19
C LYS A 54 5.98 3.46 6.03
N PHE A 55 6.10 3.98 4.81
CA PHE A 55 6.73 5.27 4.53
C PHE A 55 6.04 6.43 5.26
N LEU A 56 4.71 6.47 5.24
CA LEU A 56 3.92 7.50 5.92
C LEU A 56 4.03 7.44 7.45
N ASN A 57 4.23 6.24 8.01
CA ASN A 57 4.28 6.02 9.46
C ASN A 57 5.70 5.97 10.04
N SER A 58 6.75 5.97 9.21
CA SER A 58 8.13 5.89 9.71
C SER A 58 8.59 7.22 10.33
N ASP A 59 8.88 7.21 11.63
CA ASP A 59 9.46 8.34 12.37
C ASP A 59 10.85 8.75 11.87
N GLU A 60 11.56 7.84 11.19
CA GLU A 60 12.92 8.07 10.66
C GLU A 60 12.98 9.25 9.67
N LEU A 61 11.86 9.58 9.04
CA LEU A 61 11.76 10.69 8.08
C LEU A 61 11.43 12.05 8.73
N SER A 62 11.14 12.08 10.04
CA SER A 62 10.88 13.32 10.79
C SER A 62 12.06 14.31 10.77
N HIS A 63 13.27 13.80 10.54
CA HIS A 63 14.53 14.55 10.46
C HIS A 63 14.91 15.02 9.05
N GLN A 64 14.11 14.69 8.02
CA GLN A 64 14.35 15.05 6.62
C GLN A 64 13.34 16.14 6.18
N PRO A 65 13.63 17.44 6.39
CA PRO A 65 12.68 18.54 6.15
C PRO A 65 12.15 18.63 4.71
N SER A 66 12.92 18.15 3.72
CA SER A 66 12.53 18.12 2.29
C SER A 66 11.43 17.10 1.92
N LEU A 67 10.96 16.30 2.88
CA LEU A 67 9.85 15.35 2.70
C LEU A 67 8.51 15.90 3.21
N LYS A 68 8.53 16.90 4.10
CA LYS A 68 7.31 17.52 4.65
C LYS A 68 6.60 18.43 3.64
N GLU A 69 7.29 18.89 2.60
CA GLU A 69 6.74 19.74 1.53
C GLU A 69 5.98 18.99 0.44
N GLU A 70 6.04 17.65 0.44
CA GLU A 70 5.36 16.82 -0.55
C GLU A 70 3.85 16.78 -0.24
N SER A 71 3.12 17.79 -0.74
CA SER A 71 1.66 17.98 -0.62
C SER A 71 0.84 16.72 -0.92
N PHE A 72 1.39 15.76 -1.67
CA PHE A 72 0.72 14.51 -2.00
C PHE A 72 0.47 13.61 -0.78
N LEU A 73 1.37 13.61 0.22
CA LEU A 73 1.27 12.73 1.39
C LEU A 73 0.09 13.12 2.28
N CYS A 74 -0.17 14.42 2.43
CA CYS A 74 -1.32 14.93 3.20
C CYS A 74 -2.66 14.82 2.45
N LYS A 75 -2.63 14.63 1.13
CA LYS A 75 -3.84 14.55 0.27
C LYS A 75 -4.27 13.13 -0.07
N TRP A 76 -3.47 12.10 0.20
CA TRP A 76 -3.82 10.73 -0.12
C TRP A 76 -4.91 10.19 0.81
N LYS A 77 -6.18 10.35 0.41
CA LYS A 77 -7.36 9.75 1.05
C LYS A 77 -7.72 8.37 0.47
N GLY A 78 -6.74 7.62 -0.01
CA GLY A 78 -6.95 6.38 -0.77
C GLY A 78 -7.71 5.27 -0.03
N PHE A 79 -7.90 5.40 1.29
CA PHE A 79 -8.76 4.50 2.08
C PHE A 79 -9.95 5.19 2.78
N SER A 80 -10.02 6.53 2.79
CA SER A 80 -11.07 7.28 3.51
C SER A 80 -12.32 7.53 2.68
N THR A 81 -12.29 7.22 1.38
CA THR A 81 -13.48 7.36 0.53
C THR A 81 -13.97 5.98 0.11
N ILE A 82 -15.23 5.74 0.40
CA ILE A 82 -16.03 4.53 0.13
C ILE A 82 -16.12 4.22 -1.38
N HIS A 83 -15.52 5.07 -2.23
CA HIS A 83 -15.31 4.81 -3.64
C HIS A 83 -13.93 4.19 -3.84
N SER A 84 -13.86 2.86 -3.72
CA SER A 84 -12.80 2.10 -4.38
C SER A 84 -12.65 2.62 -5.82
N PRO A 85 -11.42 2.88 -6.30
CA PRO A 85 -11.21 3.06 -7.73
C PRO A 85 -11.84 1.85 -8.41
N LYS A 86 -12.78 2.05 -9.34
CA LYS A 86 -13.29 0.94 -10.15
C LYS A 86 -12.08 0.33 -10.82
N ILE A 87 -11.66 -0.84 -10.33
CA ILE A 87 -10.66 -1.67 -11.00
C ILE A 87 -11.28 -1.91 -12.38
N CYS A 88 -10.63 -1.39 -13.42
CA CYS A 88 -11.03 -1.68 -14.78
C CYS A 88 -11.16 -3.21 -14.89
N PRO A 89 -12.24 -3.73 -15.49
CA PRO A 89 -12.33 -5.17 -15.69
C PRO A 89 -11.07 -5.63 -16.44
N PRO A 90 -10.55 -6.84 -16.15
CA PRO A 90 -9.40 -7.36 -16.87
C PRO A 90 -9.70 -7.27 -18.37
N ALA A 91 -8.73 -6.75 -19.13
CA ALA A 91 -8.80 -6.82 -20.59
C ALA A 91 -8.98 -8.30 -20.97
N ASN A 92 -10.05 -8.59 -21.72
CA ASN A 92 -10.43 -9.95 -22.10
C ASN A 92 -9.27 -10.74 -22.73
N ALA A 93 -9.24 -12.03 -22.38
CA ALA A 93 -8.72 -13.22 -23.07
C ALA A 93 -7.59 -13.06 -24.11
#